data_AF-A0A1I0QMP1-F1
#
_entry.id   AF-A0A1I0QMP1-F1
#
_cell.length_a   1.000
_cell.length_b   1.000
_cell.length_c   1.000
_cell.angle_alpha   90.00
_cell.angle_beta   90.00
_cell.angle_gamma   90.00
#
_symmetry.space_group_name_H-M   'P 1'
#
loop_
_entity.id
_entity.type
_entity.pdbx_description
1 polymer ?
#
loop_
_entity_poly.entity_id
_entity_poly.type
_entity_poly.pdbx_seq_one_letter_code
_entity_poly.pdbx_strand_id
1 'polypeptide(L)'
;MEIAMIYIIVNLLIGTSLLVAVGLLIAASAAHKKGKKIAKKRLNICAAIALIFGSGLFLWRVSHHSFPMINDWQFIGRNIYDIEEKYDGLHLYVSDSGSGKATLSTEKITGYMSVPSEFDAYYMYFDENGTIYKTQCGIPVGG
;
A
#
# COMPACT_ATOMS: atom_id res chain seq x y z
N MET A 1 -9.02 -13.07 7.85
CA MET A 1 -7.80 -13.83 8.24
C MET A 1 -6.75 -13.77 7.15
N GLU A 2 -7.10 -14.03 5.89
CA GLU A 2 -6.20 -14.01 4.74
C GLU A 2 -5.55 -12.63 4.49
N ILE A 3 -6.32 -11.54 4.56
CA ILE A 3 -5.82 -10.17 4.41
C ILE A 3 -4.74 -9.80 5.44
N ALA A 4 -4.99 -10.10 6.73
CA ALA A 4 -4.02 -9.85 7.79
C ALA A 4 -2.72 -10.64 7.57
N MET A 5 -2.84 -11.88 7.08
CA MET A 5 -1.69 -12.72 6.74
C MET A 5 -0.84 -12.13 5.61
N ILE A 6 -1.46 -11.53 4.59
CA ILE A 6 -0.73 -10.83 3.50
C ILE A 6 0.14 -9.72 4.09
N TYR A 7 -0.41 -8.86 4.95
CA TYR A 7 0.38 -7.79 5.57
C TYR A 7 1.48 -8.31 6.48
N ILE A 8 1.25 -9.38 7.24
CA ILE A 8 2.29 -10.03 8.06
C ILE A 8 3.43 -10.53 7.17
N ILE A 9 3.11 -11.25 6.08
CA ILE A 9 4.10 -11.77 5.14
C ILE A 9 4.91 -10.63 4.52
N VAL A 10 4.24 -9.57 4.05
CA VAL A 10 4.91 -8.41 3.45
C VAL A 10 5.84 -7.73 4.45
N ASN A 11 5.41 -7.57 5.71
CA ASN A 11 6.26 -7.05 6.79
C ASN A 11 7.50 -7.90 7.02
N LEU A 12 7.34 -9.23 7.09
CA LEU A 12 8.45 -10.16 7.25
C LEU A 12 9.42 -10.05 6.09
N LEU A 13 8.92 -10.01 4.85
CA LEU A 13 9.76 -9.86 3.65
C LEU A 13 10.53 -8.54 3.63
N ILE A 14 9.92 -7.42 4.03
CA ILE A 14 10.60 -6.13 4.18
C ILE A 14 11.73 -6.26 5.21
N GLY A 15 11.43 -6.80 6.40
CA GLY A 15 12.40 -7.01 7.47
C GLY A 15 13.57 -7.89 7.05
N THR A 16 13.29 -9.04 6.42
CA THR A 16 14.31 -9.96 5.89
C THR A 16 15.17 -9.28 4.84
N SER A 17 14.58 -8.50 3.93
CA SER A 17 15.32 -7.78 2.89
C SER A 17 16.30 -6.77 3.47
N LEU A 18 15.90 -6.05 4.52
CA LEU A 18 16.76 -5.12 5.25
C LEU A 18 17.90 -5.84 5.98
N LEU A 19 17.61 -6.93 6.68
CA LEU A 19 18.64 -7.73 7.37
C LEU A 19 19.66 -8.30 6.39
N VAL A 20 19.21 -8.81 5.23
CA VAL A 20 20.08 -9.30 4.17
C VAL A 20 20.94 -8.17 3.61
N ALA A 21 20.36 -7.01 3.32
CA ALA A 21 21.11 -5.85 2.83
C ALA A 21 22.21 -5.42 3.81
N VAL A 22 21.90 -5.31 5.10
CA VAL A 22 22.87 -4.98 6.15
C VAL A 22 23.98 -6.03 6.22
N GLY A 23 23.63 -7.32 6.23
CA GLY A 23 24.61 -8.41 6.22
C GLY A 23 25.55 -8.37 5.02
N LEU A 24 25.02 -8.07 3.83
CA LEU A 24 25.80 -7.93 2.60
C LEU A 24 26.74 -6.72 2.64
N LEU A 25 26.30 -5.59 3.21
CA LEU A 25 27.15 -4.40 3.39
C LEU A 25 28.30 -4.64 4.37
N ILE A 26 28.03 -5.38 5.46
CA ILE A 26 29.08 -5.83 6.41
C ILE A 26 30.08 -6.74 5.70
N ALA A 27 29.59 -7.73 4.94
CA ALA A 27 30.44 -8.63 4.17
C ALA A 27 31.27 -7.88 3.10
N ALA A 28 30.69 -6.89 2.43
CA ALA A 28 31.38 -6.06 1.44
C ALA A 28 32.50 -5.24 2.09
N SER A 29 32.27 -4.73 3.29
CA SER A 29 33.27 -4.02 4.09
C SER A 29 34.44 -4.94 4.49
N ALA A 30 34.14 -6.17 4.91
CA ALA A 30 35.17 -7.18 5.19
C ALA A 30 35.95 -7.58 3.93
N ALA A 31 35.29 -7.73 2.78
CA ALA A 31 35.93 -8.03 1.50
C ALA A 31 36.86 -6.89 1.05
N HIS A 32 36.46 -5.63 1.30
CA HIS A 32 37.29 -4.47 1.02
C HIS A 32 38.59 -4.49 1.84
N LYS A 33 38.50 -4.77 3.15
CA LYS A 33 39.67 -4.90 4.04
C LYS A 33 40.64 -6.00 3.57
N LYS A 34 40.13 -7.08 2.98
CA LYS A 34 40.93 -8.19 2.42
C LYS A 34 41.40 -7.95 0.98
N GLY A 35 41.24 -6.75 0.42
CA GLY A 35 41.63 -6.44 -0.96
C GLY A 35 40.83 -7.13 -2.07
N LYS A 36 39.71 -7.82 -1.73
CA LYS A 36 38.89 -8.59 -2.68
C LYS A 36 37.93 -7.71 -3.47
N LYS A 37 38.45 -6.93 -4.42
CA LYS A 37 37.69 -5.93 -5.21
C LYS A 37 36.48 -6.52 -5.96
N ILE A 38 36.63 -7.68 -6.60
CA ILE A 38 35.53 -8.34 -7.34
C ILE A 38 34.40 -8.77 -6.39
N ALA A 39 34.76 -9.38 -5.25
CA ALA A 39 33.78 -9.80 -4.25
C ALA A 39 33.02 -8.61 -3.65
N LYS A 40 33.72 -7.52 -3.31
CA LYS A 40 33.09 -6.26 -2.85
C LYS A 40 32.05 -5.76 -3.85
N LYS A 41 32.41 -5.70 -5.15
CA LYS A 41 31.50 -5.24 -6.19
C LYS A 41 30.23 -6.09 -6.27
N ARG A 42 30.37 -7.43 -6.25
CA ARG A 42 29.23 -8.35 -6.28
C ARG A 42 28.34 -8.19 -5.05
N LEU A 43 28.92 -8.11 -3.85
CA LEU A 43 28.18 -7.93 -2.59
C LEU A 43 27.40 -6.60 -2.57
N ASN A 44 28.00 -5.51 -3.06
CA ASN A 44 27.31 -4.23 -3.17
C ASN A 44 26.12 -4.29 -4.15
N ILE A 45 26.27 -4.99 -5.27
CA ILE A 45 25.16 -5.20 -6.22
C ILE A 45 24.02 -5.99 -5.54
N CYS A 46 24.36 -7.08 -4.83
CA CYS A 46 23.35 -7.85 -4.09
C CYS A 46 22.66 -7.01 -3.01
N ALA A 47 23.39 -6.17 -2.29
CA ALA A 47 22.82 -5.26 -1.29
C ALA A 47 21.86 -4.25 -1.94
N ALA A 48 22.24 -3.68 -3.08
CA ALA A 48 21.38 -2.77 -3.84
C ALA A 48 20.09 -3.45 -4.30
N ILE A 49 20.18 -4.70 -4.80
CA ILE A 49 18.99 -5.49 -5.19
C ILE A 49 18.08 -5.73 -3.98
N ALA A 50 18.64 -6.13 -2.84
CA ALA A 50 17.86 -6.35 -1.61
C ALA A 50 17.16 -5.06 -1.13
N LEU A 51 17.82 -3.91 -1.21
CA LEU A 51 17.23 -2.61 -0.88
C LEU A 51 16.12 -2.23 -1.86
N ILE A 52 16.35 -2.35 -3.16
CA ILE A 52 15.33 -2.06 -4.19
C ILE A 52 14.09 -2.93 -3.98
N PHE A 53 14.28 -4.23 -3.73
CA PHE A 53 13.19 -5.15 -3.46
C PHE A 53 12.41 -4.78 -2.18
N GLY A 54 13.12 -4.51 -1.07
CA GLY A 54 12.51 -4.06 0.17
C GLY A 54 11.75 -2.74 0.03
N SER A 55 12.30 -1.77 -0.71
CA SER A 55 11.63 -0.51 -1.03
C SER A 55 10.38 -0.73 -1.88
N GLY A 56 10.42 -1.63 -2.87
CA GLY A 56 9.24 -1.98 -3.67
C GLY A 56 8.11 -2.55 -2.81
N LEU A 57 8.42 -3.47 -1.89
CA LEU A 57 7.45 -4.01 -0.94
C LEU A 57 6.90 -2.95 0.02
N PHE A 58 7.74 -2.02 0.47
CA PHE A 58 7.32 -0.93 1.32
C PHE A 58 6.36 0.02 0.59
N LEU A 59 6.69 0.41 -0.66
CA LEU A 59 5.81 1.23 -1.49
C LEU A 59 4.48 0.52 -1.76
N TRP A 60 4.53 -0.77 -2.08
CA TRP A 60 3.32 -1.58 -2.22
C TRP A 60 2.47 -1.56 -0.95
N ARG A 61 3.09 -1.71 0.23
CA ARG A 61 2.37 -1.68 1.52
C ARG A 61 1.70 -0.33 1.76
N VAL A 62 2.40 0.76 1.49
CA VAL A 62 1.86 2.12 1.67
C VAL A 62 0.73 2.37 0.68
N SER A 63 0.90 1.94 -0.57
CA SER A 63 -0.12 2.12 -1.61
C SER A 63 -1.31 1.19 -1.45
N HIS A 64 -1.21 0.09 -0.70
CA HIS A 64 -2.32 -0.84 -0.41
C HIS A 64 -2.61 -0.87 1.09
N HIS A 65 -2.46 0.26 1.78
CA HIS A 65 -2.62 0.33 3.23
C HIS A 65 -4.06 -0.01 3.64
N SER A 66 -5.04 0.46 2.87
CA SER A 66 -6.45 0.27 3.19
C SER A 66 -6.95 -1.13 2.87
N PHE A 67 -6.53 -1.72 1.74
CA PHE A 67 -6.92 -3.07 1.33
C PHE A 67 -5.88 -3.68 0.38
N PRO A 68 -5.45 -4.96 0.53
CA PRO A 68 -4.33 -5.51 -0.24
C PRO A 68 -4.52 -5.52 -1.76
N MET A 69 -5.77 -5.56 -2.23
CA MET A 69 -6.10 -5.62 -3.65
C MET A 69 -6.41 -4.24 -4.26
N ILE A 70 -6.42 -3.19 -3.44
CA ILE A 70 -6.77 -1.84 -3.86
C ILE A 70 -5.56 -0.93 -3.68
N ASN A 71 -5.13 -0.30 -4.77
CA ASN A 71 -4.10 0.73 -4.72
C ASN A 71 -4.73 2.08 -4.36
N ASP A 72 -4.53 2.55 -3.13
CA ASP A 72 -5.03 3.82 -2.59
C ASP A 72 -4.59 5.02 -3.44
N TRP A 73 -3.40 4.98 -4.04
CA TRP A 73 -2.90 6.06 -4.91
C TRP A 73 -3.69 6.23 -6.21
N GLN A 74 -4.54 5.27 -6.59
CA GLN A 74 -5.42 5.44 -7.73
C GLN A 74 -6.57 6.43 -7.45
N PHE A 75 -6.87 6.68 -6.17
CA PHE A 75 -7.94 7.57 -5.72
C PHE A 75 -7.41 8.87 -5.14
N ILE A 76 -6.34 8.82 -4.34
CA ILE A 76 -5.78 10.02 -3.69
C ILE A 76 -5.38 11.07 -4.75
N GLY A 77 -5.84 12.30 -4.56
CA GLY A 77 -5.63 13.43 -5.46
C GLY A 77 -6.61 13.52 -6.64
N ARG A 78 -7.51 12.55 -6.81
CA ARG A 78 -8.57 12.60 -7.84
C ARG A 78 -9.81 13.31 -7.34
N ASN A 79 -10.61 13.82 -8.27
CA ASN A 79 -11.92 14.35 -7.95
C ASN A 79 -12.93 13.21 -7.71
N ILE A 80 -13.77 13.34 -6.69
CA ILE A 80 -14.79 12.34 -6.34
C ILE A 80 -15.81 12.12 -7.46
N TYR A 81 -16.13 13.15 -8.25
CA TYR A 81 -17.07 13.03 -9.37
C TYR A 81 -16.49 12.17 -10.52
N ASP A 82 -15.17 12.21 -10.75
CA ASP A 82 -14.51 11.31 -11.71
C ASP A 82 -14.58 9.85 -11.26
N ILE A 83 -14.54 9.61 -9.95
CA ILE A 83 -14.70 8.27 -9.37
C ILE A 83 -16.14 7.79 -9.56
N GLU A 84 -17.14 8.66 -9.38
CA GLU A 84 -18.54 8.32 -9.63
C GLU A 84 -18.76 7.92 -11.08
N GLU A 85 -18.26 8.71 -12.03
CA GLU A 85 -18.39 8.42 -13.45
C GLU A 85 -17.79 7.05 -13.82
N LYS A 86 -16.66 6.70 -13.20
CA LYS A 86 -15.94 5.46 -13.51
C LYS A 86 -16.57 4.20 -12.91
N TYR A 87 -17.00 4.27 -11.65
CA TYR A 87 -17.41 3.07 -10.89
C TYR A 87 -18.92 2.99 -10.65
N ASP A 88 -19.63 4.12 -10.74
CA ASP A 88 -21.05 4.29 -10.43
C ASP A 88 -21.41 3.91 -8.97
N GLY A 89 -22.47 4.48 -8.42
CA GLY A 89 -23.02 4.06 -7.13
C GLY A 89 -22.16 4.42 -5.91
N LEU A 90 -21.46 5.55 -5.93
CA LEU A 90 -20.98 6.18 -4.70
C LEU A 90 -22.16 6.67 -3.88
N HIS A 91 -22.12 6.36 -2.58
CA HIS A 91 -22.98 7.06 -1.63
C HIS A 91 -22.19 8.24 -1.04
N LEU A 92 -22.68 9.46 -1.29
CA LEU A 92 -22.04 10.70 -0.86
C LEU A 92 -22.67 11.22 0.43
N TYR A 93 -21.81 11.57 1.39
CA TYR A 93 -22.14 12.26 2.63
C TYR A 93 -21.42 13.60 2.62
N VAL A 94 -22.09 14.63 2.09
CA VAL A 94 -21.55 15.98 1.91
C VAL A 94 -21.95 16.86 3.10
N SER A 95 -21.00 17.59 3.66
CA SER A 95 -21.26 18.61 4.68
C SER A 95 -21.64 19.95 4.05
N ASP A 96 -22.13 20.90 4.85
CA ASP A 96 -22.48 22.25 4.39
C ASP A 96 -21.30 23.01 3.73
N SER A 97 -20.06 22.63 4.07
CA SER A 97 -18.84 23.20 3.48
C SER A 97 -18.49 22.66 2.08
N GLY A 98 -19.23 21.67 1.57
CA GLY A 98 -18.90 20.97 0.32
C GLY A 98 -17.87 19.84 0.49
N SER A 99 -17.14 19.79 1.60
CA SER A 99 -16.29 18.63 1.95
C SER A 99 -17.13 17.46 2.46
N GLY A 100 -16.61 16.23 2.39
CA GLY A 100 -17.39 15.07 2.81
C GLY A 100 -16.69 13.73 2.73
N LYS A 101 -17.52 12.70 2.80
CA LYS A 101 -17.12 11.29 2.72
C LYS A 101 -17.96 10.59 1.67
N ALA A 102 -17.33 9.77 0.85
CA ALA A 102 -17.98 8.89 -0.10
C ALA A 102 -17.72 7.44 0.27
N THR A 103 -18.65 6.55 -0.05
CA THR A 103 -18.48 5.10 0.10
C THR A 103 -18.72 4.38 -1.22
N LEU A 104 -17.81 3.48 -1.58
CA LEU A 104 -17.91 2.59 -2.74
C LEU A 104 -17.76 1.13 -2.29
N SER A 105 -18.51 0.21 -2.89
CA SER A 105 -18.31 -1.22 -2.64
C SER A 105 -16.90 -1.67 -3.08
N THR A 106 -16.20 -2.43 -2.24
CA THR A 106 -14.90 -3.02 -2.59
C THR A 106 -14.99 -3.99 -3.78
N GLU A 107 -16.15 -4.63 -3.97
CA GLU A 107 -16.42 -5.50 -5.13
C GLU A 107 -16.40 -4.69 -6.44
N LYS A 108 -16.97 -3.48 -6.46
CA LYS A 108 -16.93 -2.62 -7.66
C LYS A 108 -15.51 -2.22 -8.07
N ILE A 109 -14.58 -2.16 -7.11
CA ILE A 109 -13.18 -1.80 -7.35
C ILE A 109 -12.37 -3.03 -7.79
N THR A 110 -12.59 -4.17 -7.14
CA THR A 110 -11.73 -5.36 -7.27
C THR A 110 -12.29 -6.43 -8.20
N GLY A 111 -13.60 -6.42 -8.46
CA GLY A 111 -14.32 -7.48 -9.18
C GLY A 111 -14.54 -8.75 -8.35
N TYR A 112 -14.16 -8.76 -7.07
CA TYR A 112 -14.31 -9.90 -6.18
C TYR A 112 -15.33 -9.59 -5.09
N MET A 113 -16.36 -10.42 -4.98
CA MET A 113 -17.30 -10.38 -3.87
C MET A 113 -16.62 -10.94 -2.63
N SER A 114 -16.19 -10.08 -1.72
CA SER A 114 -15.99 -10.47 -0.33
C SER A 114 -17.35 -10.74 0.32
N VAL A 115 -17.37 -11.59 1.35
CA VAL A 115 -18.59 -12.04 2.05
C VAL A 115 -19.49 -10.83 2.35
N PRO A 116 -20.79 -10.85 2.02
CA PRO A 116 -21.66 -9.69 2.08
C PRO A 116 -21.72 -9.17 3.51
N SER A 117 -21.00 -8.09 3.77
CA SER A 117 -21.03 -7.40 5.03
C SER A 117 -21.36 -5.94 4.78
N GLU A 118 -22.12 -5.33 5.68
CA GLU A 118 -22.38 -3.88 5.71
C GLU A 118 -21.09 -3.05 5.89
N PHE A 119 -19.94 -3.73 6.01
CA PHE A 119 -18.60 -3.18 6.18
C PHE A 119 -17.73 -3.29 4.91
N ASP A 120 -18.24 -3.83 3.80
CA ASP A 120 -17.56 -3.92 2.49
C ASP A 120 -17.55 -2.58 1.74
N ALA A 121 -17.31 -1.50 2.48
CA ALA A 121 -17.24 -0.14 1.97
C ALA A 121 -15.80 0.36 1.97
N TYR A 122 -15.36 0.84 0.82
CA TYR A 122 -14.17 1.65 0.64
C TYR A 122 -14.55 3.12 0.80
N TYR A 123 -14.03 3.75 1.84
CA TYR A 123 -14.29 5.12 2.21
C TYR A 123 -13.28 6.05 1.54
N MET A 124 -13.78 7.15 0.97
CA MET A 124 -12.98 8.22 0.38
C MET A 124 -13.40 9.54 1.01
N TYR A 125 -12.46 10.25 1.63
CA TYR A 125 -12.69 11.58 2.20
C TYR A 125 -12.19 12.62 1.22
N PHE A 126 -13.01 13.62 0.97
CA PHE A 126 -12.74 14.66 -0.03
C PHE A 126 -12.94 16.06 0.55
N ASP A 127 -12.17 17.01 0.03
CA ASP A 127 -12.26 18.41 0.41
C ASP A 127 -13.40 19.15 -0.30
N GLU A 128 -13.54 20.44 -0.06
CA GLU A 128 -14.56 21.30 -0.67
C GLU A 128 -14.50 21.37 -2.21
N ASN A 129 -13.35 21.03 -2.82
CA ASN A 129 -13.20 20.95 -4.28
C ASN A 129 -13.49 19.54 -4.82
N GLY A 130 -13.90 18.61 -3.94
CA GLY A 130 -14.11 17.20 -4.28
C GLY A 130 -12.81 16.41 -4.41
N THR A 131 -11.65 16.95 -4.03
CA THR A 131 -10.36 16.25 -4.14
C THR A 131 -10.20 15.26 -2.98
N ILE A 132 -10.00 13.99 -3.32
CA ILE A 132 -9.85 12.91 -2.36
C ILE A 132 -8.47 13.02 -1.70
N TYR A 133 -8.43 13.23 -0.39
CA TYR A 133 -7.17 13.36 0.37
C TYR A 133 -6.88 12.15 1.26
N LYS A 134 -7.88 11.29 1.51
CA LYS A 134 -7.73 10.10 2.35
C LYS A 134 -8.65 8.98 1.88
N THR A 135 -8.14 7.76 1.91
CA THR A 135 -8.93 6.55 1.72
C THR A 135 -8.80 5.62 2.92
N GLN A 136 -9.80 4.74 3.11
CA GLN A 136 -9.82 3.77 4.19
C GLN A 136 -10.82 2.65 3.85
N CYS A 137 -10.50 1.39 4.18
CA CYS A 137 -11.51 0.32 4.13
C CYS A 137 -12.30 0.30 5.44
N GLY A 138 -13.58 -0.08 5.37
CA GLY A 138 -14.40 -0.35 6.55
C GLY A 138 -13.73 -1.34 7.46
N ILE A 139 -13.49 -0.93 8.70
CA ILE A 139 -13.04 -1.83 9.75
C ILE A 139 -14.30 -2.26 10.52
N PRO A 140 -14.53 -3.56 10.74
CA PRO A 140 -15.60 -3.98 11.63
C PRO A 140 -15.38 -3.38 13.03
N VAL A 141 -16.44 -2.81 13.62
CA VAL A 141 -16.36 -2.24 14.97
C VAL A 141 -16.02 -3.37 15.95
N GLY A 142 -14.84 -3.31 16.59
CA GLY A 142 -14.39 -4.29 17.59
C GLY A 142 -13.12 -5.08 17.25
N GLY A 143 -12.40 -4.72 16.19
CA GLY A 143 -11.06 -5.25 15.86
C GLY A 143 -9.93 -4.39 16.40
#